data_AF-X1H293-F1
#
_entry.id   AF-X1H293-F1
#
_cell.length_a   1.000
_cell.length_b   1.000
_cell.length_c   1.000
_cell.angle_alpha   90.00
_cell.angle_beta   90.00
_cell.angle_gamma   90.00
#
_symmetry.space_group_name_H-M   'P 1'
#
loop_
_entity.id
_entity.type
_entity.pdbx_description
1 polymer ?
#
loop_
_entity_poly.entity_id
_entity_poly.type
_entity_poly.pdbx_seq_one_letter_code
_entity_poly.pdbx_strand_id
1 'polypeptide(L)'
;ALDVAQDVIIREEDCGTTTGIWISEPQEKGILPSLIDRITGRLAASKVINPQTKETIVDRDEEINEQKINEIIAAGITKVHVRSPLSCQSKRGTCQMCYGRDFTRGHLVNLNAAVGIIAAQSIGEPGTQLTLRTFHTGGVVGLDITSGLPRVEELFEARAPKGQAIISEMNGLVDVIQNEEGRRIKVTSSEVFQDEYSLPAGWQVMVDNGQWVDTGTVLATPAPKAKAKTKTKTKAKSVALSAKTQPTLARIAGKVTIKNKQLFISYEEKR
;
A
#
# COMPACT_ATOMS: atom_id res chain seq x y z
N ALA A 1 -13.77 -27.11 -9.36
CA ALA A 1 -14.30 -25.73 -9.36
C ALA A 1 -15.71 -25.66 -8.78
N LEU A 2 -16.65 -26.50 -9.24
CA LEU A 2 -18.04 -26.52 -8.76
C LEU A 2 -18.15 -26.67 -7.23
N ASP A 3 -17.42 -27.63 -6.65
CA ASP A 3 -17.50 -27.96 -5.23
C ASP A 3 -17.10 -26.80 -4.31
N VAL A 4 -16.19 -25.92 -4.76
CA VAL A 4 -15.72 -24.75 -4.00
C VAL A 4 -16.70 -23.58 -4.12
N ALA A 5 -17.39 -23.46 -5.26
CA ALA A 5 -18.25 -22.33 -5.55
C ALA A 5 -19.74 -22.58 -5.24
N GLN A 6 -20.15 -23.82 -4.95
CA GLN A 6 -21.56 -24.19 -4.81
C GLN A 6 -22.32 -23.42 -3.73
N ASP A 7 -21.64 -23.01 -2.66
CA ASP A 7 -22.25 -22.29 -1.54
C ASP A 7 -22.28 -20.76 -1.74
N VAL A 8 -21.72 -20.26 -2.85
CA VAL A 8 -21.72 -18.83 -3.18
C VAL A 8 -23.06 -18.46 -3.81
N ILE A 9 -24.01 -18.12 -2.94
CA ILE A 9 -25.38 -17.72 -3.29
C ILE A 9 -25.60 -16.27 -2.84
N ILE A 10 -26.45 -15.53 -3.55
CA ILE A 10 -26.89 -14.21 -3.09
C ILE A 10 -27.83 -14.38 -1.88
N ARG A 11 -27.41 -13.95 -0.69
CA ARG A 11 -28.16 -14.21 0.56
C ARG A 11 -28.85 -12.98 1.16
N GLU A 12 -28.35 -11.79 0.85
CA GLU A 12 -28.86 -10.53 1.39
C GLU A 12 -28.70 -9.41 0.36
N GLU A 13 -29.42 -8.31 0.54
CA GLU A 13 -29.36 -7.17 -0.39
C GLU A 13 -28.03 -6.43 -0.21
N ASP A 14 -27.75 -5.98 1.02
CA ASP A 14 -26.54 -5.26 1.37
C ASP A 14 -25.89 -5.85 2.63
N CYS A 15 -24.57 -6.04 2.58
CA CYS A 15 -23.75 -6.44 3.73
C CYS A 15 -23.25 -5.25 4.57
N GLY A 16 -23.52 -4.01 4.11
CA GLY A 16 -23.14 -2.77 4.80
C GLY A 16 -21.66 -2.42 4.70
N THR A 17 -20.86 -3.17 3.94
CA THR A 17 -19.44 -2.89 3.81
C THR A 17 -19.18 -1.54 3.14
N THR A 18 -18.26 -0.77 3.71
CA THR A 18 -17.72 0.45 3.09
C THR A 18 -16.48 0.18 2.27
N THR A 19 -15.93 -1.03 2.35
CA THR A 19 -14.73 -1.42 1.62
C THR A 19 -15.08 -1.84 0.20
N GLY A 20 -14.21 -1.46 -0.73
CA GLY A 20 -14.30 -1.83 -2.12
C GLY A 20 -12.91 -2.14 -2.68
N ILE A 21 -12.88 -2.36 -3.98
CA ILE A 21 -11.63 -2.47 -4.72
C ILE A 21 -11.50 -1.25 -5.63
N TRP A 22 -10.27 -0.80 -5.81
CA TRP A 22 -9.97 0.22 -6.79
C TRP A 22 -9.65 -0.44 -8.13
N ILE A 23 -10.44 -0.13 -9.15
CA ILE A 23 -10.17 -0.54 -10.53
C ILE A 23 -9.57 0.65 -11.26
N SER A 24 -8.34 0.48 -11.75
CA SER A 24 -7.66 1.46 -12.59
C SER A 24 -7.53 0.96 -14.02
N GLU A 25 -7.39 1.90 -14.95
CA GLU A 25 -6.95 1.61 -16.32
C GLU A 25 -5.63 0.83 -16.28
N PRO A 26 -5.50 -0.27 -17.06
CA PRO A 26 -4.25 -1.01 -17.15
C PRO A 26 -3.13 -0.17 -17.76
N GLN A 27 -1.92 -0.29 -17.19
CA GLN A 27 -0.72 0.39 -17.70
C GLN A 27 -0.24 -0.22 -19.02
N GLU A 28 -0.34 -1.54 -19.15
CA GLU A 28 0.04 -2.29 -20.34
C GLU A 28 -1.19 -2.66 -21.17
N LYS A 29 -1.27 -2.11 -22.38
CA LYS A 29 -2.37 -2.39 -23.32
C LYS A 29 -2.23 -3.82 -23.84
N GLY A 30 -3.26 -4.64 -23.66
CA GLY A 30 -3.37 -5.98 -24.26
C GLY A 30 -3.51 -7.14 -23.26
N ILE A 31 -3.09 -6.96 -22.00
CA ILE A 31 -3.21 -8.03 -20.98
C ILE A 31 -4.58 -7.98 -20.30
N LEU A 32 -5.03 -6.79 -19.92
CA LEU A 32 -6.31 -6.59 -19.24
C LEU A 32 -7.29 -5.83 -20.15
N PRO A 33 -8.60 -6.13 -20.04
CA PRO A 33 -9.64 -5.29 -20.64
C PRO A 33 -9.58 -3.85 -20.12
N SER A 34 -10.21 -2.94 -20.86
CA SER A 34 -10.29 -1.52 -20.51
C SER A 34 -10.94 -1.31 -19.14
N LEU A 35 -10.73 -0.15 -18.51
CA LEU A 35 -11.43 0.19 -17.26
C LEU A 35 -12.94 0.04 -17.41
N ILE A 36 -13.48 0.44 -18.57
CA ILE A 36 -14.91 0.44 -18.90
C ILE A 36 -15.49 -0.97 -18.76
N ASP A 37 -14.92 -1.93 -19.48
CA ASP A 37 -15.42 -3.31 -19.48
C ASP A 37 -15.40 -3.94 -18.08
N ARG A 38 -14.50 -3.46 -17.22
CA ARG A 38 -14.29 -4.00 -15.87
C ARG A 38 -15.22 -3.37 -14.81
N ILE A 39 -15.71 -2.16 -15.05
CA ILE A 39 -16.60 -1.44 -14.11
C ILE A 39 -18.08 -1.55 -14.48
N THR A 40 -18.41 -1.87 -15.74
CA THR A 40 -19.80 -2.02 -16.20
C THR A 40 -20.58 -2.98 -15.31
N GLY A 41 -21.77 -2.54 -14.85
CA GLY A 41 -22.67 -3.34 -14.03
C GLY A 41 -22.21 -3.55 -12.58
N ARG A 42 -21.11 -2.92 -12.15
CA ARG A 42 -20.72 -2.88 -10.73
C ARG A 42 -21.35 -1.69 -10.03
N LEU A 43 -21.44 -1.77 -8.71
CA LEU A 43 -21.88 -0.65 -7.88
C LEU A 43 -20.68 0.15 -7.36
N ALA A 44 -20.84 1.47 -7.27
CA ALA A 44 -19.81 2.36 -6.75
C ALA A 44 -19.67 2.22 -5.22
N ALA A 45 -18.47 1.96 -4.74
CA ALA A 45 -18.19 1.91 -3.29
C ALA A 45 -17.99 3.32 -2.70
N SER A 46 -17.66 4.31 -3.53
CA SER A 46 -17.62 5.73 -3.16
C SER A 46 -18.10 6.59 -4.31
N LYS A 47 -18.55 7.82 -3.99
CA LYS A 47 -18.99 8.80 -4.99
C LYS A 47 -17.91 9.03 -6.04
N VAL A 48 -18.31 9.00 -7.31
CA VAL A 48 -17.47 9.34 -8.44
C VAL A 48 -17.78 10.77 -8.83
N ILE A 49 -16.80 11.66 -8.70
CA ILE A 49 -16.96 13.10 -8.91
C ILE A 49 -16.17 13.50 -10.15
N ASN A 50 -16.77 14.32 -11.01
CA ASN A 50 -16.07 14.89 -12.14
C ASN A 50 -15.01 15.91 -11.65
N PRO A 51 -13.72 15.74 -11.99
CA PRO A 51 -12.66 16.67 -11.56
C PRO A 51 -12.86 18.11 -12.06
N GLN A 52 -13.51 18.29 -13.22
CA GLN A 52 -13.66 19.59 -13.87
C GLN A 52 -14.91 20.33 -13.38
N THR A 53 -16.07 19.65 -13.38
CA THR A 53 -17.35 20.27 -13.02
C THR A 53 -17.66 20.21 -11.52
N LYS A 54 -16.95 19.35 -10.77
CA LYS A 54 -17.24 18.99 -9.36
C LYS A 54 -18.63 18.40 -9.13
N GLU A 55 -19.33 18.02 -10.20
CA GLU A 55 -20.62 17.34 -10.10
C GLU A 55 -20.42 15.85 -9.82
N THR A 56 -21.38 15.26 -9.11
CA THR A 56 -21.37 13.82 -8.82
C THR A 56 -21.90 13.07 -10.05
N ILE A 57 -21.06 12.20 -10.62
CA ILE A 57 -21.41 11.36 -11.76
C ILE A 57 -22.18 10.14 -11.28
N VAL A 58 -21.62 9.42 -10.30
CA VAL A 58 -22.22 8.21 -9.71
C VAL A 58 -22.20 8.37 -8.19
N ASP A 59 -23.35 8.23 -7.55
CA ASP A 59 -23.42 8.22 -6.09
C ASP A 59 -22.97 6.85 -5.54
N ARG A 60 -22.67 6.80 -4.25
CA ARG A 60 -22.36 5.56 -3.56
C ARG A 60 -23.56 4.61 -3.69
N ASP A 61 -23.28 3.33 -3.88
CA ASP A 61 -24.27 2.26 -3.98
C ASP A 61 -25.17 2.37 -5.24
N GLU A 62 -24.79 3.21 -6.20
CA GLU A 62 -25.43 3.29 -7.52
C GLU A 62 -24.72 2.39 -8.53
N GLU A 63 -25.48 1.79 -9.45
CA GLU A 63 -24.97 0.94 -10.53
C GLU A 63 -24.29 1.78 -11.62
N ILE A 64 -23.10 1.34 -12.05
CA ILE A 64 -22.36 1.95 -13.15
C ILE A 64 -22.89 1.40 -14.48
N ASN A 65 -23.90 2.10 -14.99
CA ASN A 65 -24.53 1.82 -16.29
C ASN A 65 -23.75 2.45 -17.46
N GLU A 66 -24.10 2.06 -18.68
CA GLU A 66 -23.47 2.51 -19.93
C GLU A 66 -23.53 4.04 -20.10
N GLN A 67 -24.58 4.70 -19.61
CA GLN A 67 -24.69 6.15 -19.60
C GLN A 67 -23.66 6.81 -18.68
N LYS A 68 -23.55 6.31 -17.44
CA LYS A 68 -22.58 6.80 -16.45
C LYS A 68 -21.15 6.54 -16.88
N ILE A 69 -20.90 5.44 -17.58
CA ILE A 69 -19.60 5.14 -18.18
C ILE A 69 -19.17 6.24 -19.15
N ASN A 70 -20.07 6.70 -20.04
CA ASN A 70 -19.75 7.78 -20.97
C ASN A 70 -19.40 9.08 -20.24
N GLU A 71 -20.08 9.38 -19.13
CA GLU A 71 -19.76 10.53 -18.27
C GLU A 71 -18.38 10.37 -17.60
N ILE A 72 -18.04 9.17 -17.10
CA ILE A 72 -16.74 8.85 -16.50
C ILE A 72 -15.61 9.01 -17.53
N ILE A 73 -15.83 8.56 -18.77
CA ILE A 73 -14.87 8.71 -19.87
C ILE A 73 -14.68 10.19 -20.22
N ALA A 74 -15.78 10.93 -20.39
CA ALA A 74 -15.74 12.36 -20.70
C ALA A 74 -15.03 13.17 -19.60
N ALA A 75 -15.16 12.75 -18.34
CA ALA A 75 -14.47 13.34 -17.20
C ALA A 75 -12.98 12.96 -17.11
N GLY A 76 -12.49 12.01 -17.93
CA GLY A 76 -11.09 11.57 -17.94
C GLY A 76 -10.68 10.81 -16.68
N ILE A 77 -11.61 10.10 -16.03
CA ILE A 77 -11.35 9.38 -14.79
C ILE A 77 -10.68 8.04 -15.09
N THR A 78 -9.48 7.84 -14.55
CA THR A 78 -8.65 6.64 -14.80
C THR A 78 -8.75 5.57 -13.72
N LYS A 79 -9.47 5.85 -12.63
CA LYS A 79 -9.59 4.96 -11.48
C LYS A 79 -10.93 5.15 -10.77
N VAL A 80 -11.63 4.05 -10.53
CA VAL A 80 -12.96 4.03 -9.90
C VAL A 80 -12.96 3.05 -8.72
N HIS A 81 -13.61 3.44 -7.62
CA HIS A 81 -13.76 2.60 -6.44
C HIS A 81 -15.11 1.88 -6.49
N VAL A 82 -15.09 0.56 -6.60
CA VAL A 82 -16.29 -0.26 -6.80
C VAL A 82 -16.42 -1.31 -5.70
N ARG A 83 -17.65 -1.73 -5.45
CA ARG A 83 -17.93 -2.88 -4.59
C ARG A 83 -17.50 -4.17 -5.29
N SER A 84 -17.14 -5.17 -4.50
CA SER A 84 -16.63 -6.44 -5.01
C SER A 84 -17.03 -7.60 -4.10
N PRO A 85 -17.26 -8.81 -4.64
CA PRO A 85 -17.45 -10.01 -3.82
C PRO A 85 -16.23 -10.28 -2.91
N LEU A 86 -15.03 -9.86 -3.31
CA LEU A 86 -13.80 -10.03 -2.52
C LEU A 86 -13.77 -9.16 -1.24
N SER A 87 -14.50 -8.05 -1.22
CA SER A 87 -14.59 -7.15 -0.07
C SER A 87 -15.93 -7.27 0.68
N CYS A 88 -16.74 -8.27 0.31
CA CYS A 88 -18.06 -8.50 0.88
C CYS A 88 -17.95 -9.04 2.32
N GLN A 89 -18.80 -8.53 3.21
CA GLN A 89 -18.83 -8.91 4.62
C GLN A 89 -19.99 -9.85 4.98
N SER A 90 -20.71 -10.36 3.97
CA SER A 90 -21.76 -11.35 4.17
C SER A 90 -21.21 -12.62 4.82
N LYS A 91 -21.87 -13.13 5.87
CA LYS A 91 -21.40 -14.34 6.59
C LYS A 91 -21.42 -15.61 5.74
N ARG A 92 -22.35 -15.70 4.80
CA ARG A 92 -22.50 -16.84 3.87
C ARG A 92 -22.90 -16.28 2.51
N GLY A 93 -22.23 -16.75 1.46
CA GLY A 93 -22.46 -16.27 0.10
C GLY A 93 -21.98 -14.84 -0.10
N THR A 94 -22.71 -14.05 -0.89
CA THR A 94 -22.42 -12.63 -1.13
C THR A 94 -23.73 -11.83 -1.15
N CYS A 95 -23.66 -10.52 -0.92
CA CYS A 95 -24.82 -9.64 -1.07
C CYS A 95 -25.02 -9.18 -2.53
N GLN A 96 -26.22 -8.68 -2.85
CA GLN A 96 -26.54 -8.13 -4.18
C GLN A 96 -25.62 -6.96 -4.52
N MET A 97 -25.40 -6.03 -3.60
CA MET A 97 -24.64 -4.81 -3.86
C MET A 97 -23.15 -5.06 -4.14
N CYS A 98 -22.56 -6.10 -3.56
CA CYS A 98 -21.16 -6.47 -3.82
C CYS A 98 -21.00 -7.28 -5.11
N TYR A 99 -22.02 -8.01 -5.55
CA TYR A 99 -22.01 -8.73 -6.82
C TYR A 99 -22.32 -7.81 -8.00
N GLY A 100 -23.40 -7.04 -7.91
CA GLY A 100 -23.88 -6.12 -8.93
C GLY A 100 -24.83 -6.76 -9.94
N ARG A 101 -24.68 -6.38 -11.20
CA ARG A 101 -25.57 -6.75 -12.30
C ARG A 101 -25.45 -8.22 -12.67
N ASP A 102 -26.58 -8.86 -12.88
CA ASP A 102 -26.66 -10.14 -13.58
C ASP A 102 -26.55 -9.91 -15.09
N PHE A 103 -25.41 -10.27 -15.69
CA PHE A 103 -25.16 -10.10 -17.12
C PHE A 103 -26.07 -10.95 -18.02
N THR A 104 -26.74 -11.98 -17.49
CA THR A 104 -27.70 -12.77 -18.27
C THR A 104 -29.05 -12.06 -18.39
N ARG A 105 -29.45 -11.33 -17.34
CA ARG A 105 -30.78 -10.68 -17.28
C ARG A 105 -30.75 -9.15 -17.41
N GLY A 106 -29.58 -8.54 -17.31
CA GLY A 106 -29.39 -7.10 -17.48
C GLY A 106 -29.91 -6.22 -16.33
N HIS A 107 -30.23 -6.79 -15.17
CA HIS A 107 -30.62 -6.07 -13.96
C HIS A 107 -29.82 -6.55 -12.75
N LEU A 108 -29.95 -5.86 -11.61
CA LEU A 108 -29.32 -6.26 -10.34
C LEU A 108 -29.65 -7.73 -10.02
N VAL A 109 -28.63 -8.48 -9.57
CA VAL A 109 -28.80 -9.92 -9.31
C VAL A 109 -29.91 -10.18 -8.29
N ASN A 110 -30.73 -11.22 -8.51
CA ASN A 110 -31.82 -11.57 -7.60
C ASN A 110 -31.33 -12.24 -6.32
N LEU A 111 -32.08 -12.06 -5.22
CA LEU A 111 -31.89 -12.84 -4.00
C LEU A 111 -32.02 -14.34 -4.29
N ASN A 112 -31.22 -15.14 -3.60
CA ASN A 112 -31.09 -16.59 -3.76
C ASN A 112 -30.54 -17.07 -5.12
N ALA A 113 -29.98 -16.18 -5.94
CA ALA A 113 -29.29 -16.58 -7.16
C ALA A 113 -27.99 -17.36 -6.84
N ALA A 114 -27.80 -18.51 -7.48
CA ALA A 114 -26.63 -19.37 -7.32
C ALA A 114 -25.45 -18.88 -8.17
N VAL A 115 -24.94 -17.68 -7.87
CA VAL A 115 -23.90 -17.00 -8.65
C VAL A 115 -22.58 -17.77 -8.71
N GLY A 116 -22.26 -18.57 -7.71
CA GLY A 116 -21.07 -19.43 -7.72
C GLY A 116 -21.11 -20.54 -8.75
N ILE A 117 -22.27 -21.17 -8.94
CA ILE A 117 -22.47 -22.20 -9.97
C ILE A 117 -22.33 -21.58 -11.37
N ILE A 118 -22.97 -20.41 -11.56
CA ILE A 118 -22.90 -19.66 -12.81
C ILE A 118 -21.43 -19.32 -13.13
N ALA A 119 -20.71 -18.74 -12.17
CA ALA A 119 -19.30 -18.40 -12.33
C ALA A 119 -18.42 -19.62 -12.62
N ALA A 120 -18.64 -20.74 -11.93
CA ALA A 120 -17.90 -21.97 -12.14
C ALA A 120 -18.09 -22.53 -13.57
N GLN A 121 -19.32 -22.49 -14.09
CA GLN A 121 -19.61 -22.91 -15.46
C GLN A 121 -19.00 -21.97 -16.51
N SER A 122 -19.12 -20.64 -16.30
CA SER A 122 -18.55 -19.63 -17.20
C SER A 122 -17.03 -19.73 -17.36
N ILE A 123 -16.33 -20.31 -16.37
CA ILE A 123 -14.89 -20.61 -16.46
C ILE A 123 -14.64 -22.03 -16.99
N GLY A 124 -15.40 -23.01 -16.52
CA GLY A 124 -15.20 -24.42 -16.82
C GLY A 124 -15.47 -24.79 -18.28
N GLU A 125 -16.57 -24.32 -18.87
CA GLU A 125 -16.94 -24.66 -20.25
C GLU A 125 -15.88 -24.17 -21.27
N PRO A 126 -15.45 -22.88 -21.26
CA PRO A 126 -14.34 -22.45 -22.11
C PRO A 126 -13.04 -23.21 -21.86
N GLY A 127 -12.77 -23.63 -20.62
CA GLY A 127 -11.62 -24.45 -20.28
C GLY A 127 -11.62 -25.80 -20.99
N THR A 128 -12.76 -26.51 -20.97
CA THR A 128 -12.91 -27.78 -21.72
C THR A 128 -12.74 -27.57 -23.22
N GLN A 129 -13.27 -26.48 -23.75
CA GLN A 129 -13.14 -26.12 -25.16
C GLN A 129 -11.69 -25.81 -25.57
N LEU A 130 -10.93 -25.14 -24.70
CA LEU A 130 -9.52 -24.84 -24.94
C LEU A 130 -8.71 -26.13 -25.08
N THR A 131 -8.95 -27.10 -24.19
CA THR A 131 -8.30 -28.42 -24.22
C THR A 131 -8.56 -29.14 -25.53
N LEU A 132 -9.81 -29.18 -26.00
CA LEU A 132 -10.17 -29.83 -27.26
C LEU A 132 -9.52 -29.14 -28.47
N ARG A 133 -9.47 -27.80 -28.50
CA ARG A 133 -8.84 -27.05 -29.61
C ARG A 133 -7.33 -27.24 -29.66
N THR A 134 -6.65 -27.34 -28.51
CA THR A 134 -5.19 -27.58 -28.49
C THR A 134 -4.77 -28.90 -29.11
N PHE A 135 -5.61 -29.96 -29.04
CA PHE A 135 -5.28 -31.26 -29.63
C PHE A 135 -5.44 -31.30 -31.16
N HIS A 136 -6.41 -30.57 -31.71
CA HIS A 136 -6.68 -30.59 -33.16
C HIS A 136 -5.82 -29.61 -33.97
N THR A 137 -5.24 -28.59 -33.34
CA THR A 137 -4.44 -27.55 -34.04
C THR A 137 -2.95 -27.90 -34.18
N GLY A 138 -2.56 -29.14 -33.89
CA GLY A 138 -1.31 -29.75 -34.36
C GLY A 138 -0.04 -28.88 -34.29
N GLY A 139 0.35 -28.40 -33.10
CA GLY A 139 1.70 -27.89 -32.88
C GLY A 139 2.10 -26.63 -33.68
N VAL A 140 1.16 -25.74 -34.00
CA VAL A 140 1.52 -24.42 -34.57
C VAL A 140 2.21 -23.57 -33.50
N VAL A 141 3.55 -23.63 -33.50
CA VAL A 141 4.42 -22.72 -32.75
C VAL A 141 4.25 -21.32 -33.33
N GLY A 142 3.52 -20.44 -32.64
CA GLY A 142 3.44 -19.03 -33.06
C GLY A 142 2.22 -18.24 -32.60
N LEU A 143 1.13 -18.90 -32.19
CA LEU A 143 0.15 -18.27 -31.31
C LEU A 143 0.58 -18.63 -29.89
N ASP A 144 0.79 -17.62 -29.06
CA ASP A 144 1.27 -17.73 -27.70
C ASP A 144 0.24 -18.44 -26.79
N ILE A 145 0.08 -19.76 -26.98
CA ILE A 145 -0.72 -20.68 -26.16
C ILE A 145 0.16 -21.24 -25.01
N THR A 146 1.33 -20.66 -24.76
CA THR A 146 2.34 -21.19 -23.81
C THR A 146 1.85 -21.22 -22.34
N SER A 147 0.63 -20.77 -22.08
CA SER A 147 -0.09 -20.81 -20.81
C SER A 147 -1.51 -21.40 -20.92
N GLY A 148 -1.69 -22.51 -21.65
CA GLY A 148 -2.97 -23.25 -21.76
C GLY A 148 -3.58 -23.75 -20.44
N LEU A 149 -4.49 -24.73 -20.49
CA LEU A 149 -5.20 -25.26 -19.29
C LEU A 149 -4.28 -25.60 -18.09
N PRO A 150 -3.07 -26.19 -18.26
CA PRO A 150 -2.18 -26.46 -17.14
C PRO A 150 -1.82 -25.23 -16.30
N ARG A 151 -1.71 -24.05 -16.94
CA ARG A 151 -1.43 -22.80 -16.20
C ARG A 151 -2.63 -22.34 -15.39
N VAL A 152 -3.84 -22.52 -15.94
CA VAL A 152 -5.09 -22.22 -15.24
C VAL A 152 -5.25 -23.13 -14.02
N GLU A 153 -4.98 -24.42 -14.16
CA GLU A 153 -4.99 -25.39 -13.06
C GLU A 153 -3.96 -25.05 -11.97
N GLU A 154 -2.72 -24.73 -12.35
CA GLU A 154 -1.68 -24.30 -11.41
C GLU A 154 -2.12 -23.08 -10.57
N LEU A 155 -2.79 -22.10 -11.20
CA LEU A 155 -3.29 -20.91 -10.53
C LEU A 155 -4.45 -21.21 -9.57
N PHE A 156 -5.40 -22.05 -9.96
CA PHE A 156 -6.54 -22.42 -9.12
C PHE A 156 -6.17 -23.36 -7.96
N GLU A 157 -5.12 -24.17 -8.13
CA GLU A 157 -4.59 -25.02 -7.05
C GLU A 157 -3.51 -24.33 -6.21
N ALA A 158 -3.19 -23.06 -6.49
CA ALA A 158 -2.15 -22.29 -5.82
C ALA A 158 -0.80 -23.04 -5.76
N ARG A 159 -0.43 -23.76 -6.83
CA ARG A 159 0.83 -24.51 -6.90
C ARG A 159 2.02 -23.55 -7.04
N ALA A 160 3.15 -23.92 -6.43
CA ALA A 160 4.40 -23.18 -6.60
C ALA A 160 4.87 -23.28 -8.07
N PRO A 161 5.21 -22.15 -8.72
CA PRO A 161 5.66 -22.16 -10.10
C PRO A 161 7.04 -22.81 -10.22
N LYS A 162 7.27 -23.57 -11.29
CA LYS A 162 8.53 -24.32 -11.53
C LYS A 162 9.77 -23.43 -11.68
N GLY A 163 9.59 -22.13 -11.95
CA GLY A 163 10.64 -21.11 -12.05
C GLY A 163 10.37 -19.94 -11.10
N GLN A 164 10.11 -20.21 -9.83
CA GLN A 164 9.80 -19.16 -8.85
C GLN A 164 10.95 -18.17 -8.72
N ALA A 165 10.63 -16.89 -8.91
CA ALA A 165 11.56 -15.81 -8.61
C ALA A 165 11.72 -15.67 -7.09
N ILE A 166 12.95 -15.41 -6.64
CA ILE A 166 13.22 -15.03 -5.25
C ILE A 166 12.88 -13.54 -5.12
N ILE A 167 11.96 -13.22 -4.22
CA ILE A 167 11.50 -11.86 -3.96
C ILE A 167 12.13 -11.40 -2.63
N SER A 168 12.54 -10.13 -2.55
CA SER A 168 13.04 -9.57 -1.29
C SER A 168 11.91 -9.47 -0.26
N GLU A 169 12.15 -9.99 0.94
CA GLU A 169 11.22 -9.88 2.07
C GLU A 169 11.26 -8.51 2.74
N MET A 170 12.29 -7.71 2.47
CA MET A 170 12.49 -6.40 3.05
C MET A 170 12.96 -5.35 2.05
N ASN A 171 12.72 -4.08 2.39
CA ASN A 171 13.25 -2.95 1.65
C ASN A 171 14.69 -2.66 2.11
N GLY A 172 15.59 -2.36 1.18
CA GLY A 172 16.97 -2.05 1.50
C GLY A 172 17.85 -1.84 0.28
N LEU A 173 19.12 -1.55 0.53
CA LEU A 173 20.15 -1.49 -0.51
C LEU A 173 20.56 -2.91 -0.90
N VAL A 174 20.69 -3.16 -2.21
CA VAL A 174 21.05 -4.48 -2.75
C VAL A 174 22.52 -4.52 -3.11
N ASP A 175 23.26 -5.45 -2.51
CA ASP A 175 24.63 -5.79 -2.86
C ASP A 175 24.67 -7.14 -3.58
N VAL A 176 25.14 -7.15 -4.82
CA VAL A 176 25.34 -8.38 -5.60
C VAL A 176 26.80 -8.80 -5.47
N ILE A 177 27.03 -9.91 -4.75
CA ILE A 177 28.36 -10.45 -4.51
C ILE A 177 28.57 -11.62 -5.47
N GLN A 178 29.61 -11.55 -6.29
CA GLN A 178 29.98 -12.62 -7.22
C GLN A 178 31.39 -13.13 -6.88
N ASN A 179 31.46 -14.35 -6.37
CA ASN A 179 32.71 -15.04 -6.00
C ASN A 179 32.83 -16.36 -6.77
N GLU A 180 33.95 -17.07 -6.60
CA GLU A 180 34.18 -18.42 -7.18
C GLU A 180 33.13 -19.45 -6.72
N GLU A 181 32.53 -19.26 -5.54
CA GLU A 181 31.44 -20.09 -5.00
C GLU A 181 30.04 -19.76 -5.56
N GLY A 182 29.91 -18.74 -6.40
CA GLY A 182 28.66 -18.34 -7.05
C GLY A 182 28.20 -16.91 -6.76
N ARG A 183 26.97 -16.61 -7.18
CA ARG A 183 26.32 -15.29 -7.00
C ARG A 183 25.42 -15.31 -5.76
N ARG A 184 25.60 -14.32 -4.88
CA ARG A 184 24.73 -14.06 -3.72
C ARG A 184 24.19 -12.64 -3.79
N ILE A 185 22.93 -12.46 -3.37
CA ILE A 185 22.28 -11.16 -3.28
C ILE A 185 22.08 -10.87 -1.79
N LYS A 186 22.64 -9.76 -1.31
CA LYS A 186 22.45 -9.28 0.06
C LYS A 186 21.60 -8.02 0.02
N VAL A 187 20.50 -8.01 0.76
CA VAL A 187 19.70 -6.81 0.97
C VAL A 187 20.05 -6.28 2.36
N THR A 188 20.40 -4.99 2.47
CA THR A 188 20.72 -4.33 3.74
C THR A 188 19.72 -3.21 3.97
N SER A 189 18.94 -3.29 5.04
CA SER A 189 18.04 -2.21 5.46
C SER A 189 18.75 -1.40 6.53
N SER A 190 18.92 -0.09 6.31
CA SER A 190 19.42 0.82 7.34
C SER A 190 18.42 1.94 7.61
N GLU A 191 18.08 2.10 8.89
CA GLU A 191 17.27 3.22 9.36
C GLU A 191 18.20 4.29 9.92
N VAL A 192 18.13 5.49 9.34
CA VAL A 192 18.88 6.66 9.84
C VAL A 192 17.94 7.48 10.71
N PHE A 193 18.18 7.48 12.00
CA PHE A 193 17.45 8.35 12.94
C PHE A 193 18.15 9.69 13.04
N GLN A 194 17.41 10.78 12.83
CA GLN A 194 17.92 12.14 12.92
C GLN A 194 17.13 12.94 13.96
N ASP A 195 17.82 13.43 15.00
CA ASP A 195 17.23 14.31 16.01
C ASP A 195 17.75 15.74 15.81
N GLU A 196 16.83 16.71 15.75
CA GLU A 196 17.15 18.11 15.45
C GLU A 196 16.93 19.01 16.67
N TYR A 197 17.95 19.81 17.00
CA TYR A 197 17.91 20.78 18.08
C TYR A 197 18.09 22.20 17.56
N SER A 198 17.09 23.05 17.80
CA SER A 198 17.16 24.49 17.55
C SER A 198 17.85 25.21 18.71
N LEU A 199 18.87 26.02 18.41
CA LEU A 199 19.63 26.76 19.42
C LEU A 199 19.18 28.22 19.51
N PRO A 200 18.80 28.72 20.70
CA PRO A 200 18.51 30.14 20.91
C PRO A 200 19.77 31.02 20.73
N ALA A 201 19.57 32.29 20.37
CA ALA A 201 20.67 33.24 20.20
C ALA A 201 21.47 33.43 21.51
N GLY A 202 22.80 33.33 21.43
CA GLY A 202 23.72 33.49 22.58
C GLY A 202 24.09 32.20 23.31
N TRP A 203 23.69 31.03 22.79
CA TRP A 203 24.15 29.73 23.28
C TRP A 203 25.45 29.31 22.60
N GLN A 204 26.36 28.72 23.37
CA GLN A 204 27.62 28.19 22.89
C GLN A 204 27.48 26.69 22.66
N VAL A 205 27.78 26.24 21.44
CA VAL A 205 27.82 24.82 21.07
C VAL A 205 29.06 24.18 21.72
N MET A 206 28.87 23.02 22.34
CA MET A 206 29.92 22.29 23.07
C MET A 206 30.46 21.07 22.31
N VAL A 207 29.95 20.83 21.10
CA VAL A 207 30.28 19.67 20.27
C VAL A 207 30.76 20.12 18.89
N ASP A 208 31.70 19.37 18.33
CA ASP A 208 32.24 19.64 16.99
C ASP A 208 31.45 18.93 15.90
N ASN A 209 31.52 19.47 14.68
CA ASN A 209 30.90 18.84 13.52
C ASN A 209 31.57 17.50 13.21
N GLY A 210 30.80 16.41 13.17
CA GLY A 210 31.28 15.05 12.95
C GLY A 210 31.68 14.30 14.22
N GLN A 211 31.59 14.92 15.40
CA GLN A 211 31.88 14.27 16.67
C GLN A 211 30.79 13.23 17.00
N TRP A 212 31.21 12.09 17.56
CA TRP A 212 30.30 11.11 18.14
C TRP A 212 29.88 11.55 19.54
N VAL A 213 28.57 11.53 19.82
CA VAL A 213 28.01 11.86 21.13
C VAL A 213 27.17 10.72 21.66
N ASP A 214 27.24 10.47 22.97
CA ASP A 214 26.37 9.51 23.65
C ASP A 214 25.12 10.20 24.20
N THR A 215 24.08 9.42 24.48
CA THR A 215 22.87 9.90 25.14
C THR A 215 23.20 10.57 26.48
N GLY A 216 22.69 11.78 26.68
CA GLY A 216 22.96 12.62 27.85
C GLY A 216 24.14 13.57 27.69
N THR A 217 24.86 13.56 26.56
CA THR A 217 25.95 14.52 26.30
C THR A 217 25.41 15.94 26.14
N VAL A 218 26.05 16.93 26.76
CA VAL A 218 25.69 18.34 26.62
C VAL A 218 26.06 18.85 25.22
N LEU A 219 25.05 19.22 24.43
CA LEU A 219 25.20 19.72 23.06
C LEU A 219 25.48 21.24 23.03
N ALA A 220 24.81 21.99 23.89
CA ALA A 220 24.97 23.44 23.97
C ALA A 220 24.61 23.98 25.37
N THR A 221 25.30 25.05 25.77
CA THR A 221 25.05 25.77 27.04
C THR A 221 24.77 27.25 26.80
N PRO A 222 24.01 27.91 27.68
CA PRO A 222 23.91 29.37 27.67
C PRO A 222 25.28 29.99 28.02
N ALA A 223 25.71 31.02 27.29
CA ALA A 223 27.00 31.68 27.53
C ALA A 223 27.12 32.20 28.99
N PRO A 224 28.24 31.93 29.69
CA PRO A 224 28.42 32.38 31.06
C PRO A 224 28.59 33.91 31.12
N LYS A 225 27.68 34.61 31.82
CA LYS A 225 27.88 36.03 32.15
C LYS A 225 29.03 36.15 33.15
N ALA A 226 30.07 36.91 32.79
CA ALA A 226 31.25 37.15 33.62
C ALA A 226 30.87 37.70 35.01
N LYS A 227 31.31 37.04 36.10
CA LYS A 227 31.06 37.48 37.48
C LYS A 227 32.18 38.40 37.97
N ALA A 228 31.80 39.60 38.40
CA ALA A 228 32.64 40.51 39.19
C ALA A 228 32.95 39.91 40.58
N LYS A 229 34.19 40.06 41.03
CA LYS A 229 34.67 39.70 42.38
C LYS A 229 34.06 40.65 43.42
N THR A 230 33.64 40.16 44.60
CA THR A 230 33.88 40.73 45.94
C THR A 230 33.39 39.77 47.05
N LYS A 231 34.05 39.87 48.22
CA LYS A 231 34.16 38.97 49.36
C LYS A 231 32.97 39.02 50.36
N THR A 232 32.94 37.98 51.22
CA THR A 232 32.66 38.00 52.69
C THR A 232 31.33 37.43 53.20
N LYS A 233 31.47 36.35 54.01
CA LYS A 233 30.69 35.80 55.16
C LYS A 233 29.15 35.96 55.21
N THR A 234 28.45 34.83 55.40
CA THR A 234 27.76 34.36 56.65
C THR A 234 26.62 33.37 56.30
N LYS A 235 26.32 32.44 57.21
CA LYS A 235 25.39 31.30 57.10
C LYS A 235 23.91 31.65 56.83
N ALA A 236 23.23 30.63 56.26
CA ALA A 236 21.83 30.19 56.45
C ALA A 236 20.73 30.69 55.48
N LYS A 237 20.23 29.70 54.70
CA LYS A 237 18.87 29.44 54.17
C LYS A 237 17.86 30.59 54.04
N SER A 238 17.35 30.80 52.82
CA SER A 238 16.01 30.34 52.39
C SER A 238 15.65 30.76 50.96
N VAL A 239 15.20 29.79 50.17
CA VAL A 239 14.17 29.81 49.09
C VAL A 239 14.09 31.04 48.17
N ALA A 240 14.50 30.85 46.91
CA ALA A 240 13.85 31.47 45.74
C ALA A 240 14.11 30.62 44.49
N LEU A 241 13.04 30.15 43.85
CA LEU A 241 13.07 29.50 42.54
C LEU A 241 13.68 30.49 41.51
N SER A 242 14.72 30.07 40.83
CA SER A 242 15.15 30.69 39.57
C SER A 242 15.35 29.56 38.57
N ALA A 243 14.64 29.66 37.44
CA ALA A 243 14.75 28.77 36.30
C ALA A 243 16.21 28.68 35.88
N LYS A 244 16.90 27.62 36.32
CA LYS A 244 18.23 27.28 35.81
C LYS A 244 17.99 26.89 34.35
N THR A 245 18.46 27.72 33.43
CA THR A 245 18.52 27.41 32.01
C THR A 245 19.28 26.09 31.86
N GLN A 246 18.54 25.00 31.61
CA GLN A 246 19.12 23.67 31.55
C GLN A 246 19.88 23.51 30.23
N PRO A 247 21.06 22.87 30.24
CA PRO A 247 21.80 22.59 29.01
C PRO A 247 21.00 21.68 28.08
N THR A 248 21.15 21.86 26.77
CA THR A 248 20.54 20.94 25.79
C THR A 248 21.33 19.64 25.80
N LEU A 249 20.68 18.53 26.11
CA LEU A 249 21.28 17.20 26.18
C LEU A 249 20.91 16.38 24.93
N ALA A 250 21.86 15.57 24.44
CA ALA A 250 21.61 14.59 23.40
C ALA A 250 20.63 13.52 23.91
N ARG A 251 19.53 13.29 23.20
CA ARG A 251 18.54 12.25 23.54
C ARG A 251 18.90 10.88 22.94
N ILE A 252 19.75 10.86 21.92
CA ILE A 252 20.14 9.67 21.17
C ILE A 252 21.65 9.74 20.93
N ALA A 253 22.32 8.60 20.95
CA ALA A 253 23.73 8.49 20.59
C ALA A 253 23.90 8.51 19.07
N GLY A 254 24.90 9.22 18.54
CA GLY A 254 25.13 9.28 17.09
C GLY A 254 26.15 10.33 16.66
N LYS A 255 26.30 10.49 15.34
CA LYS A 255 27.22 11.45 14.74
C LYS A 255 26.56 12.82 14.63
N VAL A 256 27.21 13.84 15.17
CA VAL A 256 26.73 15.23 15.11
C VAL A 256 27.01 15.82 13.74
N THR A 257 26.02 16.46 13.13
CA THR A 257 26.17 17.33 11.96
C THR A 257 25.63 18.72 12.28
N ILE A 258 26.41 19.77 12.03
CA ILE A 258 26.03 21.17 12.31
C ILE A 258 25.76 21.88 10.99
N LYS A 259 24.53 22.37 10.78
CA LYS A 259 24.18 23.22 9.62
C LYS A 259 23.31 24.40 10.08
N ASN A 260 23.61 25.62 9.63
CA ASN A 260 22.77 26.82 9.83
C ASN A 260 22.26 27.06 11.28
N LYS A 261 23.10 26.87 12.30
CA LYS A 261 22.75 26.99 13.74
C LYS A 261 21.77 25.93 14.28
N GLN A 262 21.53 24.87 13.51
CA GLN A 262 20.81 23.66 13.93
C GLN A 262 21.82 22.51 14.13
N LEU A 263 21.58 21.70 15.17
CA LEU A 263 22.35 20.49 15.46
C LEU A 263 21.52 19.28 15.05
N PHE A 264 22.14 18.37 14.30
CA PHE A 264 21.56 17.10 13.89
C PHE A 264 22.38 15.96 14.48
N ILE A 265 21.74 14.97 15.09
CA ILE A 265 22.41 13.73 15.50
C ILE A 265 21.87 12.62 14.61
N SER A 266 22.73 12.02 13.79
CA SER A 266 22.40 10.88 12.94
C SER A 266 23.02 9.58 13.46
N TYR A 267 22.22 8.53 13.63
CA TYR A 267 22.68 7.18 13.94
C TYR A 267 22.13 6.19 12.92
N GLU A 268 22.97 5.28 12.46
CA GLU A 268 22.61 4.21 11.52
C GLU A 268 22.57 2.89 12.29
N GLU A 269 21.38 2.31 12.44
CA GLU A 269 21.23 0.97 12.98
C GLU A 269 21.27 -0.03 11.81
N LYS A 270 22.32 -0.85 11.76
CA LYS A 270 22.42 -1.95 10.79
C LYS A 270 21.81 -3.19 11.43
N ARG A 271 20.65 -3.63 10.93
CA ARG A 271 20.06 -4.94 11.26
C ARG A 271 20.69 -6.07 10.45
#